data_AF-A0A931VK49-F1
#
_entry.id   AF-A0A931VK49-F1
#
_cell.length_a   1.000
_cell.length_b   1.000
_cell.length_c   1.000
_cell.angle_alpha   90.00
_cell.angle_beta   90.00
_cell.angle_gamma   90.00
#
_symmetry.space_group_name_H-M   'P 1'
#
loop_
_entity.id
_entity.type
_entity.pdbx_description
1 polymer ?
#
loop_
_entity_poly.entity_id
_entity_poly.type
_entity_poly.pdbx_seq_one_letter_code
_entity_poly.pdbx_strand_id
1 'polypeptide(L)'
;MILVFIVPFGAMWGGRFLEHSPSFCISCHEMQPSYDGWIASGASKHHPDCIQCHSGPGLQGVLESEWRGLHFLKVHYFGHRKANQPFRVKMPEEFCLQCHSAGKLMEAHRPFQTGGHTCADCHKHNPGWKFKGELHP
;
A
#
# COMPACT_ATOMS: atom_id res chain seq x y z
N MET A 1 -8.44 -33.01 -12.04
CA MET A 1 -9.22 -31.78 -11.80
C MET A 1 -8.82 -31.06 -10.50
N ILE A 2 -8.52 -31.77 -9.41
CA ILE A 2 -8.10 -31.17 -8.13
C ILE A 2 -6.79 -30.35 -8.23
N LEU A 3 -5.81 -30.82 -9.02
CA LEU A 3 -4.54 -30.11 -9.24
C LEU A 3 -4.68 -28.71 -9.87
N VAL A 4 -5.74 -28.49 -10.67
CA VAL A 4 -6.01 -27.21 -11.34
C VAL A 4 -6.37 -26.13 -10.33
N PHE A 5 -6.87 -26.50 -9.15
CA PHE A 5 -7.19 -25.55 -8.08
C PHE A 5 -6.08 -25.48 -7.03
N ILE A 6 -5.39 -26.59 -6.74
CA ILE A 6 -4.30 -26.63 -5.73
C ILE A 6 -3.11 -25.76 -6.14
N VAL A 7 -2.68 -25.82 -7.40
CA VAL A 7 -1.50 -25.08 -7.86
C VAL A 7 -1.70 -23.56 -7.81
N PRO A 8 -2.78 -22.97 -8.35
CA PRO A 8 -3.02 -21.53 -8.22
C PRO A 8 -3.30 -21.11 -6.78
N PHE A 9 -3.97 -21.93 -5.96
CA PHE A 9 -4.12 -21.62 -4.54
C PHE A 9 -2.78 -21.62 -3.80
N GLY A 10 -1.91 -22.60 -4.07
CA GLY A 10 -0.57 -22.67 -3.49
C GLY A 10 0.32 -21.53 -3.95
N ALA A 11 0.24 -21.13 -5.21
CA ALA A 11 0.97 -19.97 -5.74
C ALA A 11 0.48 -18.65 -5.13
N MET A 12 -0.84 -18.49 -4.94
CA MET A 12 -1.42 -17.30 -4.31
C MET A 12 -1.02 -17.21 -2.83
N TRP A 13 -1.12 -18.31 -2.07
CA TRP A 13 -0.69 -18.35 -0.68
C TRP A 13 0.83 -18.17 -0.53
N GLY A 14 1.62 -18.82 -1.38
CA GLY A 14 3.09 -18.70 -1.37
C GLY A 14 3.57 -17.30 -1.77
N GLY A 15 2.97 -16.71 -2.81
CA GLY A 15 3.23 -15.33 -3.24
C GLY A 15 2.92 -14.35 -2.11
N ARG A 16 1.81 -14.55 -1.40
CA ARG A 16 1.42 -13.69 -0.30
C ARG A 16 2.46 -13.60 0.81
N PHE A 17 3.07 -14.72 1.20
CA PHE A 17 4.13 -14.73 2.22
C PHE A 17 5.36 -13.89 1.80
N LEU A 18 5.68 -13.85 0.51
CA LEU A 18 6.78 -13.04 0.00
C LEU A 18 6.41 -11.54 0.01
N GLU A 19 5.18 -11.22 -0.37
CA GLU A 19 4.66 -9.85 -0.44
C GLU A 19 4.56 -9.13 0.91
N HIS A 20 4.52 -9.88 2.02
CA HIS A 20 4.62 -9.31 3.36
C HIS A 20 5.96 -8.63 3.61
N SER A 21 7.01 -8.98 2.85
CA SER A 21 8.32 -8.35 3.02
C SER A 21 8.48 -7.11 2.13
N PRO A 22 8.88 -5.94 2.68
CA PRO A 22 9.28 -4.79 1.88
C PRO A 22 10.39 -5.10 0.88
N SER A 23 11.28 -6.07 1.21
CA SER A 23 12.37 -6.48 0.32
C SER A 23 11.88 -7.12 -0.99
N PHE A 24 10.72 -7.79 -0.96
CA PHE A 24 10.10 -8.31 -2.16
C PHE A 24 9.62 -7.18 -3.06
N CYS A 25 8.93 -6.18 -2.49
CA CYS A 25 8.41 -5.05 -3.27
C CYS A 25 9.53 -4.25 -3.93
N ILE A 26 10.65 -4.01 -3.24
CA ILE A 26 11.80 -3.26 -3.80
C ILE A 26 12.75 -4.11 -4.66
N SER A 27 12.41 -5.38 -4.92
CA SER A 27 13.14 -6.19 -5.90
C SER A 27 12.99 -5.63 -7.33
N CYS A 28 11.91 -4.89 -7.57
CA CYS A 28 11.68 -4.12 -8.79
C CYS A 28 12.00 -2.64 -8.52
N HIS A 29 12.84 -2.04 -9.37
CA HIS A 29 13.34 -0.68 -9.16
C HIS A 29 12.23 0.38 -9.23
N GLU A 30 11.11 0.09 -9.88
CA GLU A 30 9.95 0.98 -10.00
C GLU A 30 9.27 1.25 -8.64
N MET A 31 9.50 0.39 -7.66
CA MET A 31 8.95 0.51 -6.31
C MET A 31 9.81 1.36 -5.38
N GLN A 32 11.07 1.64 -5.75
CA GLN A 32 12.00 2.40 -4.91
C GLN A 32 11.44 3.77 -4.47
N PRO A 33 10.83 4.60 -5.35
CA PRO A 33 10.30 5.89 -4.92
C PRO A 33 9.16 5.77 -3.89
N SER A 34 8.34 4.72 -3.99
CA SER A 34 7.27 4.46 -3.04
C SER A 34 7.82 3.99 -1.69
N TYR A 35 8.86 3.15 -1.71
CA TYR A 35 9.57 2.71 -0.52
C TYR A 35 10.24 3.88 0.22
N ASP A 36 10.93 4.75 -0.51
CA ASP A 36 11.58 5.93 0.06
C ASP A 36 10.57 6.87 0.73
N GLY A 37 9.41 7.08 0.08
CA GLY A 37 8.31 7.84 0.64
C GLY A 37 7.71 7.21 1.90
N TRP A 38 7.56 5.88 1.91
CA TRP A 38 7.08 5.13 3.07
C TRP A 38 8.04 5.23 4.26
N ILE A 39 9.35 5.09 4.05
CA ILE A 39 10.37 5.30 5.09
C ILE A 39 10.36 6.76 5.58
N ALA A 40 10.37 7.73 4.66
CA ALA A 40 10.41 9.16 5.00
C ALA A 40 9.17 9.63 5.77
N SER A 41 8.02 9.00 5.53
CA SER A 41 6.78 9.24 6.27
C SER A 41 6.77 8.63 7.68
N GLY A 42 7.71 7.73 7.99
CA GLY A 42 7.70 7.01 9.27
C GLY A 42 6.60 5.94 9.40
N ALA A 43 5.75 5.76 8.38
CA ALA A 43 4.75 4.69 8.36
C ALA A 43 5.37 3.30 8.58
N SER A 44 6.61 3.09 8.12
CA SER A 44 7.36 1.85 8.33
C SER A 44 7.58 1.44 9.79
N LYS A 45 7.47 2.37 10.73
CA LYS A 45 7.63 2.09 12.16
C LYS A 45 6.40 1.40 12.76
N HIS A 46 5.22 1.64 12.20
CA HIS A 46 3.94 1.14 12.72
C HIS A 46 3.25 0.16 11.77
N HIS A 47 3.53 0.30 10.47
CA HIS A 47 3.02 -0.53 9.39
C HIS A 47 4.22 -1.06 8.59
N PRO A 48 4.95 -2.07 9.11
CA PRO A 48 6.21 -2.56 8.55
C PRO A 48 6.05 -3.30 7.22
N ASP A 49 4.85 -3.77 6.89
CA ASP A 49 4.59 -4.53 5.66
C ASP A 49 3.87 -3.64 4.65
N CYS A 50 4.36 -3.56 3.40
CA CYS A 50 3.75 -2.73 2.37
C CYS A 50 2.28 -3.09 2.12
N ILE A 51 1.97 -4.40 2.16
CA ILE A 51 0.64 -4.92 1.90
C ILE A 51 -0.36 -4.71 3.05
N GLN A 52 0.07 -4.26 4.24
CA GLN A 52 -0.88 -3.85 5.27
C GLN A 52 -1.77 -2.70 4.78
N CYS A 53 -1.23 -1.77 4.00
CA CYS A 53 -2.02 -0.73 3.35
C CYS A 53 -2.39 -1.10 1.91
N HIS A 54 -1.50 -1.73 1.14
CA HIS A 54 -1.74 -1.97 -0.29
C HIS A 54 -2.63 -3.18 -0.61
N SER A 55 -2.92 -4.01 0.39
CA SER A 55 -4.03 -4.96 0.39
C SER A 55 -5.24 -4.31 1.03
N GLY A 56 -6.36 -4.27 0.30
CA GLY A 56 -7.60 -3.81 0.91
C GLY A 56 -8.10 -4.77 2.00
N PRO A 57 -9.12 -4.36 2.77
CA PRO A 57 -9.71 -5.20 3.80
C PRO A 57 -10.43 -6.41 3.20
N GLY A 58 -10.36 -7.54 3.91
CA GLY A 58 -11.05 -8.78 3.56
C GLY A 58 -10.54 -9.46 2.28
N LEU A 59 -11.24 -10.52 1.87
CA LEU A 59 -10.83 -11.36 0.75
C LEU A 59 -10.83 -10.61 -0.60
N GLN A 60 -11.80 -9.71 -0.81
CA GLN A 60 -11.84 -8.92 -2.04
C GLN A 60 -10.60 -8.02 -2.18
N GLY A 61 -10.20 -7.36 -1.10
CA GLY A 61 -9.00 -6.50 -1.09
C GLY A 61 -7.71 -7.28 -1.35
N VAL A 62 -7.63 -8.51 -0.86
CA VAL A 62 -6.52 -9.44 -1.19
C VAL A 62 -6.52 -9.74 -2.68
N LEU A 63 -7.63 -10.22 -3.25
CA LEU A 63 -7.72 -10.55 -4.68
C LEU A 63 -7.40 -9.34 -5.58
N GLU A 64 -7.90 -8.15 -5.25
CA GLU A 64 -7.57 -6.93 -5.99
C GLU A 64 -6.09 -6.56 -5.91
N SER A 65 -5.42 -6.83 -4.78
CA SER A 65 -3.99 -6.61 -4.62
C SER A 65 -3.16 -7.55 -5.50
N GLU A 66 -3.53 -8.83 -5.57
CA GLU A 66 -2.90 -9.81 -6.46
C GLU A 66 -3.05 -9.41 -7.94
N TRP A 67 -4.25 -9.00 -8.35
CA TRP A 67 -4.50 -8.51 -9.72
C TRP A 67 -3.67 -7.27 -10.07
N ARG A 68 -3.49 -6.35 -9.11
CA ARG A 68 -2.58 -5.20 -9.28
C ARG A 68 -1.13 -5.66 -9.40
N GLY A 69 -0.68 -6.64 -8.63
CA GLY A 69 0.65 -7.24 -8.74
C GLY A 69 0.92 -7.79 -10.14
N LEU A 70 -0.02 -8.57 -10.70
CA LEU A 70 0.06 -9.07 -12.08
C LEU A 70 0.12 -7.94 -13.11
N HIS A 71 -0.64 -6.86 -12.89
CA HIS A 71 -0.57 -5.67 -13.75
C HIS A 71 0.81 -4.99 -13.65
N PHE A 72 1.41 -4.90 -12.46
CA PHE A 72 2.76 -4.35 -12.30
C PHE A 72 3.81 -5.20 -13.01
N LEU A 73 3.73 -6.53 -12.94
CA LEU A 73 4.60 -7.43 -13.71
C LEU A 73 4.45 -7.20 -15.22
N LYS A 74 3.21 -7.10 -15.71
CA LYS A 74 2.97 -6.79 -17.14
C LYS A 74 3.62 -5.46 -17.53
N VAL A 75 3.48 -4.43 -16.71
CA VAL A 75 4.06 -3.11 -16.98
C VAL A 75 5.59 -3.13 -16.89
N HIS A 76 6.18 -3.91 -15.97
CA HIS A 76 7.62 -4.06 -15.84
C HIS A 76 8.24 -4.68 -17.10
N TYR A 77 7.65 -5.77 -17.61
CA TYR A 77 8.20 -6.49 -18.77
C TYR A 77 7.84 -5.88 -20.12
N PHE A 78 6.65 -5.29 -20.26
CA PHE A 78 6.11 -4.86 -21.56
C PHE A 78 5.78 -3.37 -21.63
N GLY A 79 5.86 -2.65 -20.53
CA GLY A 79 5.51 -1.23 -20.46
C GLY A 79 6.69 -0.34 -20.80
N HIS A 80 6.37 0.87 -21.31
CA HIS A 80 7.33 1.94 -21.48
C HIS A 80 7.10 2.97 -20.37
N ARG A 81 7.79 2.79 -19.24
CA ARG A 81 7.72 3.70 -18.09
C ARG A 81 9.05 4.42 -17.94
N LYS A 82 8.99 5.71 -17.58
CA LYS A 82 10.20 6.42 -17.16
C LYS A 82 10.66 5.82 -15.84
N ALA A 83 11.97 5.58 -15.73
CA ALA A 83 12.60 5.25 -14.46
C ALA A 83 12.19 6.28 -13.39
N ASN A 84 11.99 5.81 -12.16
CA ASN A 84 11.67 6.63 -10.98
C ASN A 84 10.28 7.30 -10.97
N GLN A 85 9.34 6.86 -11.82
CA GLN A 85 7.93 7.25 -11.69
C GLN A 85 7.13 6.22 -10.88
N PRO A 86 6.64 6.56 -9.67
CA PRO A 86 5.87 5.62 -8.85
C PRO A 86 4.59 5.19 -9.56
N PHE A 87 4.15 3.96 -9.30
CA PHE A 87 2.81 3.53 -9.71
C PHE A 87 1.76 4.40 -9.03
N ARG A 88 0.88 5.01 -9.84
CA ARG A 88 -0.28 5.72 -9.32
C ARG A 88 -1.36 4.69 -8.98
N VAL A 89 -1.38 4.29 -7.73
CA VAL A 89 -2.44 3.44 -7.18
C VAL A 89 -3.42 4.33 -6.43
N LYS A 90 -4.72 4.11 -6.64
CA LYS A 90 -5.72 4.69 -5.75
C LYS A 90 -5.51 4.08 -4.36
N MET A 91 -5.56 4.93 -3.34
CA MET A 91 -5.53 4.53 -1.94
C MET A 91 -6.88 4.91 -1.33
N PRO A 92 -7.86 3.99 -1.35
CA PRO A 92 -9.17 4.25 -0.75
C PRO A 92 -9.08 4.50 0.75
N GLU A 93 -10.05 5.23 1.30
CA GLU A 93 -10.04 5.62 2.73
C GLU A 93 -10.13 4.39 3.65
N GLU A 94 -10.86 3.35 3.24
CA GLU A 94 -11.02 2.12 3.99
C GLU A 94 -9.70 1.38 4.24
N PHE A 95 -8.67 1.60 3.42
CA PHE A 95 -7.34 1.03 3.63
C PHE A 95 -6.60 1.70 4.80
N CYS A 96 -7.00 2.92 5.18
CA CYS A 96 -6.50 3.57 6.39
C CYS A 96 -7.36 3.16 7.61
N LEU A 97 -8.69 3.14 7.43
CA LEU A 97 -9.64 2.91 8.52
C LEU A 97 -9.62 1.48 9.10
N GLN A 98 -9.01 0.51 8.41
CA GLN A 98 -8.77 -0.82 8.96
C GLN A 98 -7.93 -0.81 10.25
N CYS A 99 -7.04 0.19 10.40
CA CYS A 99 -6.24 0.37 11.62
C CYS A 99 -6.51 1.72 12.31
N HIS A 100 -6.91 2.75 11.55
CA HIS A 100 -7.13 4.11 12.05
C HIS A 100 -8.62 4.47 12.13
N SER A 101 -9.44 3.57 12.66
CA SER A 101 -10.91 3.72 12.68
C SER A 101 -11.38 5.01 13.37
N ALA A 102 -10.64 5.50 14.38
CA ALA A 102 -10.93 6.75 15.09
C ALA A 102 -10.13 7.95 14.57
N GLY A 103 -9.34 7.80 13.49
CA GLY A 103 -8.37 8.79 13.05
C GLY A 103 -8.98 10.18 12.83
N LYS A 104 -10.13 10.27 12.14
CA LYS A 104 -10.83 11.54 11.86
C LYS A 104 -11.35 12.27 13.12
N LEU A 105 -11.45 11.58 14.26
CA LEU A 105 -11.97 12.13 15.51
C LEU A 105 -10.86 12.65 16.44
N MET A 106 -9.60 12.50 16.06
CA MET A 106 -8.47 12.95 16.86
C MET A 106 -8.42 14.47 16.98
N GLU A 107 -7.98 14.96 18.14
CA GLU A 107 -7.81 16.40 18.41
C GLU A 107 -6.89 17.09 17.40
N ALA A 108 -5.89 16.37 16.87
CA ALA A 108 -5.01 16.86 15.82
C ALA A 108 -5.75 17.27 14.53
N HIS A 109 -6.96 16.74 14.29
CA HIS A 109 -7.82 17.12 13.17
C HIS A 109 -8.74 18.30 13.48
N ARG A 110 -8.89 18.71 14.74
CA ARG A 110 -9.77 19.82 15.13
C ARG A 110 -9.54 21.13 14.36
N PRO A 111 -8.31 21.57 14.05
CA PRO A 111 -8.11 22.80 13.30
C PRO A 111 -8.35 22.66 11.78
N PHE A 112 -8.65 21.46 11.28
CA PHE A 112 -8.80 21.18 9.85
C PHE A 112 -10.24 20.75 9.51
N GLN A 113 -10.76 21.23 8.37
CA GLN A 113 -12.03 20.74 7.83
C GLN A 113 -11.80 19.39 7.16
N THR A 114 -12.11 18.29 7.85
CA THR A 114 -11.95 16.92 7.32
C THR A 114 -13.17 16.44 6.51
N GLY A 115 -14.30 17.14 6.61
CA GLY A 115 -15.52 16.81 5.87
C GLY A 115 -15.32 16.93 4.36
N GLY A 116 -15.59 15.85 3.62
CA GLY A 116 -15.42 15.79 2.16
C GLY A 116 -14.00 15.38 1.70
N HIS A 117 -13.07 15.15 2.62
CA HIS A 117 -11.71 14.69 2.33
C HIS A 117 -11.47 13.26 2.80
N THR A 118 -10.68 12.52 2.03
CA THR A 118 -10.17 11.20 2.37
C THR A 118 -8.84 11.32 3.13
N CYS A 119 -8.43 10.27 3.83
CA CYS A 119 -7.13 10.24 4.51
C CYS A 119 -5.99 10.59 3.56
N ALA A 120 -5.98 9.99 2.37
CA ALA A 120 -4.92 10.13 1.37
C ALA A 120 -4.87 11.53 0.72
N ASP A 121 -5.86 12.41 0.93
CA ASP A 121 -5.80 13.79 0.44
C ASP A 121 -4.73 14.62 1.17
N CYS A 122 -4.56 14.36 2.48
CA CYS A 122 -3.59 15.01 3.36
C CYS A 122 -2.41 14.09 3.73
N HIS A 123 -2.67 12.81 4.02
CA HIS A 123 -1.70 11.83 4.52
C HIS A 123 -1.04 11.03 3.38
N LYS A 124 -0.05 11.64 2.69
CA LYS A 124 0.64 11.04 1.52
C LYS A 124 2.09 10.63 1.83
N HIS A 125 2.52 9.49 1.30
CA HIS A 125 3.91 8.99 1.37
C HIS A 125 4.73 9.46 0.16
N ASN A 126 4.93 10.77 0.02
CA ASN A 126 5.78 11.34 -1.03
C ASN A 126 7.21 11.51 -0.46
N PRO A 127 8.28 11.12 -1.17
CA PRO A 127 9.67 11.32 -0.74
C PRO A 127 10.01 12.74 -0.25
N GLY A 128 9.32 13.76 -0.77
CA GLY A 128 9.53 15.16 -0.34
C GLY A 128 8.69 15.60 0.86
N TRP A 129 7.74 14.79 1.34
CA TRP A 129 6.75 15.20 2.34
C TRP A 129 7.00 14.45 3.65
N LYS A 130 7.45 15.19 4.66
CA LYS A 130 7.54 14.63 6.02
C LYS A 130 6.13 14.52 6.59
N PHE A 131 5.74 13.30 6.89
CA PHE A 131 4.54 13.05 7.67
C PHE A 131 4.80 13.54 9.10
N LYS A 132 4.13 14.61 9.51
CA LYS A 132 4.20 15.15 10.87
C LYS A 132 3.00 14.75 11.72
N GLY A 133 2.15 13.86 11.21
CA GLY A 133 0.98 13.35 11.91
C GLY A 133 1.39 12.33 12.96
N GLU A 134 1.98 12.81 14.06
CA GLU A 134 2.34 11.98 15.20
C GLU A 134 1.10 11.21 15.68
N LEU A 135 1.23 9.89 15.72
CA LEU A 135 0.29 9.00 16.40
C LEU A 135 1.02 8.42 17.61
N HIS A 136 0.53 8.77 18.81
CA HIS A 136 0.77 8.05 20.06
C HIS A 136 -0.38 8.34 21.04
N PRO A 137 -0.85 7.37 21.84
CA PRO A 137 -0.85 5.91 21.69
C PRO A 137 -2.13 5.35 21.06
#